data_AF-A0A6A9SKN5-F1
#
_entry.id   AF-A0A6A9SKN5-F1
#
_cell.length_a   1.000
_cell.length_b   1.000
_cell.length_c   1.000
_cell.angle_alpha   90.00
_cell.angle_beta   90.00
_cell.angle_gamma   90.00
#
_symmetry.space_group_name_H-M   'P 1'
#
loop_
_entity.id
_entity.type
_entity.pdbx_description
1 polymer ?
#
loop_
_entity_poly.entity_id
_entity_poly.type
_entity_poly.pdbx_seq_one_letter_code
_entity_poly.pdbx_strand_id
1 'polypeptide(L)'
;DDDPPDRDPVPEPADGEDEETLDALGSVAGDAADRIAADADVENEVYRAWREMTEHLDVDNPEASTPAEFAAAASDAGMAREHVDELTDLFRSVRYGGAEVTAEREQRAVDALRAVEASYGGEG
;
A
#
# COMPACT_ATOMS: atom_id res chain seq x y z
N ASP A 1 18.45 38.10 34.72
CA ASP A 1 18.34 38.18 33.27
C ASP A 1 17.95 36.78 32.84
N ASP A 2 16.81 36.70 32.17
CA ASP A 2 16.00 35.52 31.92
C ASP A 2 16.71 34.60 30.91
N ASP A 3 17.02 33.36 31.31
CA ASP A 3 17.52 32.32 30.41
C ASP A 3 16.36 31.95 29.46
N PRO A 4 16.49 32.16 28.13
CA PRO A 4 15.41 31.86 27.23
C PRO A 4 15.09 30.36 27.31
N PRO A 5 13.82 29.94 27.42
CA PRO A 5 13.49 28.53 27.48
C PRO A 5 14.01 27.84 26.22
N ASP A 6 14.74 26.75 26.45
CA ASP A 6 15.11 25.72 25.47
C ASP A 6 13.96 25.56 24.48
N ARG A 7 14.17 26.00 23.24
CA ARG A 7 13.18 25.76 22.19
C ARG A 7 13.24 24.26 21.93
N ASP A 8 12.18 23.54 22.29
CA ASP A 8 11.96 22.17 21.83
C ASP A 8 12.35 22.07 20.35
N PRO A 9 13.13 21.05 19.95
CA PRO A 9 13.46 20.86 18.55
C PRO A 9 12.14 20.76 17.78
N VAL A 10 11.99 21.64 16.79
CA VAL A 10 10.89 21.56 15.83
C VAL A 10 11.02 20.17 15.18
N PRO A 11 9.97 19.32 15.17
CA PRO A 11 10.07 18.03 14.50
C PRO A 11 10.52 18.29 13.05
N GLU A 12 11.58 17.60 12.67
CA GLU A 12 12.09 17.54 11.30
C GLU A 12 10.94 17.06 10.40
N PRO A 13 10.89 17.51 9.14
CA PRO A 13 9.68 17.34 8.35
C PRO A 13 9.42 15.85 8.09
N ALA A 14 8.15 15.45 8.16
CA ALA A 14 7.67 14.08 8.04
C ALA A 14 7.99 13.38 6.70
N ASP A 15 8.65 14.07 5.77
CA ASP A 15 8.99 13.56 4.43
C ASP A 15 9.70 12.20 4.47
N GLY A 16 10.54 11.94 5.48
CA GLY A 16 11.22 10.64 5.63
C GLY A 16 10.32 9.48 6.08
N GLU A 17 9.32 9.77 6.93
CA GLU A 17 8.38 8.74 7.41
C GLU A 17 7.42 8.31 6.29
N ASP A 18 7.03 9.26 5.42
CA ASP A 18 6.22 9.00 4.23
C ASP A 18 7.00 8.20 3.18
N GLU A 19 8.28 8.54 2.93
CA GLU A 19 9.16 7.78 2.04
C GLU A 19 9.38 6.33 2.52
N GLU A 20 9.62 6.11 3.82
CA GLU A 20 9.72 4.76 4.41
C GLU A 20 8.40 3.98 4.31
N THR A 21 7.27 4.67 4.45
CA THR A 21 5.94 4.08 4.28
C THR A 21 5.71 3.63 2.83
N LEU A 22 6.07 4.48 1.85
CA LEU A 22 5.98 4.17 0.43
C LEU A 22 6.90 2.99 0.05
N ASP A 23 8.12 2.95 0.59
CA ASP A 23 9.04 1.81 0.43
C ASP A 23 8.42 0.50 0.90
N ALA A 24 7.85 0.49 2.11
CA ALA A 24 7.19 -0.67 2.66
C ALA A 24 5.97 -1.10 1.81
N LEU A 25 5.16 -0.15 1.36
CA LEU A 25 4.03 -0.40 0.45
C LEU A 25 4.50 -1.05 -0.86
N GLY A 26 5.58 -0.54 -1.45
CA GLY A 26 6.21 -1.08 -2.64
C GLY A 26 6.73 -2.51 -2.44
N SER A 27 7.42 -2.75 -1.32
CA SER A 27 7.95 -4.09 -0.98
C SER A 27 6.84 -5.11 -0.77
N VAL A 28 5.75 -4.74 -0.07
CA VAL A 28 4.59 -5.62 0.12
C VAL A 28 3.92 -5.92 -1.22
N ALA A 29 3.83 -4.93 -2.11
CA ALA A 29 3.28 -5.12 -3.45
C ALA A 29 4.12 -6.10 -4.28
N GLY A 30 5.45 -5.97 -4.24
CA GLY A 30 6.38 -6.90 -4.90
C GLY A 30 6.23 -8.33 -4.41
N ASP A 31 6.25 -8.55 -3.10
CA ASP A 31 6.12 -9.89 -2.51
C ASP A 31 4.77 -10.54 -2.86
N ALA A 32 3.68 -9.76 -2.85
CA ALA A 32 2.37 -10.22 -3.30
C ALA A 32 2.37 -10.61 -4.78
N ALA A 33 3.01 -9.82 -5.65
CA ALA A 33 3.14 -10.13 -7.07
C ALA A 33 3.93 -11.43 -7.31
N ASP A 34 5.01 -11.65 -6.55
CA ASP A 34 5.81 -12.88 -6.60
C ASP A 34 5.01 -14.11 -6.18
N ARG A 35 4.24 -14.02 -5.10
CA ARG A 35 3.38 -15.12 -4.62
C ARG A 35 2.30 -15.46 -5.64
N ILE A 36 1.61 -14.45 -6.18
CA ILE A 36 0.57 -14.65 -7.19
C ILE A 36 1.16 -15.31 -8.44
N ALA A 37 2.32 -14.83 -8.92
CA ALA A 37 3.00 -15.43 -10.07
C ALA A 37 3.47 -16.87 -9.82
N ALA A 38 3.62 -17.28 -8.56
CA ALA A 38 3.96 -18.65 -8.16
C ALA A 38 2.74 -19.59 -8.02
N ASP A 39 1.60 -19.23 -8.64
CA ASP A 39 0.34 -20.01 -8.63
C ASP A 39 -0.37 -19.99 -7.26
N ALA A 40 -0.14 -18.94 -6.44
CA ALA A 40 -0.93 -18.72 -5.23
C ALA A 40 -2.33 -18.19 -5.58
N ASP A 41 -3.27 -18.41 -4.67
CA ASP A 41 -4.64 -17.94 -4.84
C ASP A 41 -4.69 -16.39 -4.83
N VAL A 42 -5.01 -15.81 -5.98
CA VAL A 42 -5.00 -14.35 -6.22
C VAL A 42 -5.82 -13.60 -5.17
N GLU A 43 -6.99 -14.13 -4.82
CA GLU A 43 -7.91 -13.48 -3.89
C GLU A 43 -7.31 -13.42 -2.47
N ASN A 44 -6.75 -14.54 -2.02
CA ASN A 44 -6.09 -14.60 -0.72
C ASN A 44 -4.84 -13.71 -0.66
N GLU A 45 -4.00 -13.71 -1.69
CA GLU A 45 -2.78 -12.91 -1.69
C GLU A 45 -3.06 -11.40 -1.82
N VAL A 46 -4.05 -10.98 -2.62
CA VAL A 46 -4.49 -9.58 -2.66
C VAL A 46 -5.04 -9.14 -1.30
N TYR A 47 -5.84 -9.98 -0.62
CA TYR A 47 -6.37 -9.65 0.71
C TYR A 47 -5.25 -9.55 1.75
N ARG A 48 -4.27 -10.46 1.68
CA ARG A 48 -3.11 -10.45 2.57
C ARG A 48 -2.25 -9.21 2.34
N ALA A 49 -1.91 -8.92 1.09
CA ALA A 49 -1.13 -7.74 0.72
C ALA A 49 -1.83 -6.46 1.17
N TRP A 50 -3.14 -6.35 0.94
CA TRP A 50 -3.94 -5.22 1.42
C TRP A 50 -3.82 -5.02 2.94
N ARG A 51 -3.91 -6.12 3.70
CA ARG A 51 -3.76 -6.09 5.16
C ARG A 51 -2.37 -5.67 5.60
N GLU A 52 -1.34 -6.20 4.96
CA GLU A 52 0.05 -5.85 5.24
C GLU A 52 0.29 -4.35 4.90
N MET A 53 -0.21 -3.87 3.76
CA MET A 53 -0.10 -2.46 3.36
C MET A 53 -0.84 -1.52 4.32
N THR A 54 -2.05 -1.87 4.80
CA THR A 54 -2.79 -1.03 5.75
C THR A 54 -2.11 -0.96 7.12
N GLU A 55 -1.28 -1.93 7.50
CA GLU A 55 -0.50 -1.87 8.73
C GLU A 55 0.63 -0.83 8.69
N HIS A 56 1.09 -0.45 7.49
CA HIS A 56 2.07 0.61 7.29
C HIS A 56 1.44 2.01 7.17
N LEU A 57 0.14 2.08 6.89
CA LEU A 57 -0.58 3.35 6.78
C LEU A 57 -1.17 3.75 8.13
N ASP A 58 -1.21 5.06 8.41
CA ASP A 58 -1.89 5.62 9.58
C ASP A 58 -3.43 5.60 9.38
N VAL A 59 -4.01 4.40 9.36
CA VAL A 59 -5.45 4.19 9.25
C VAL A 59 -6.03 3.73 10.59
N ASP A 60 -7.13 4.37 10.99
CA ASP A 60 -7.93 3.88 12.11
C ASP A 60 -8.44 2.46 11.79
N ASN A 61 -7.93 1.48 12.54
CA ASN A 61 -8.35 0.08 12.50
C ASN A 61 -8.07 -0.62 11.14
N PRO A 62 -6.79 -0.95 10.82
CA PRO A 62 -6.33 -1.44 9.50
C PRO A 62 -7.06 -2.70 9.00
N GLU A 63 -7.63 -3.46 9.93
CA GLU A 63 -8.39 -4.66 9.66
C GLU A 63 -9.82 -4.45 9.13
N ALA A 64 -10.39 -3.28 9.41
CA ALA A 64 -11.72 -2.89 8.98
C ALA A 64 -11.68 -1.75 7.96
N SER A 65 -10.48 -1.24 7.63
CA SER A 65 -10.31 -0.11 6.72
C SER A 65 -11.00 -0.35 5.39
N THR A 66 -11.83 0.61 5.01
CA THR A 66 -12.50 0.60 3.73
C THR A 66 -11.52 0.96 2.61
N PRO A 67 -11.84 0.59 1.36
CA PRO A 67 -10.98 0.94 0.22
C PRO A 67 -10.79 2.46 0.06
N ALA A 68 -11.77 3.25 0.50
CA ALA A 68 -11.68 4.71 0.47
C ALA A 68 -10.74 5.27 1.55
N GLU A 69 -10.69 4.64 2.72
CA GLU A 69 -9.78 5.05 3.81
C GLU A 69 -8.32 4.73 3.46
N PHE A 70 -8.07 3.54 2.91
CA PHE A 70 -6.75 3.20 2.34
C PHE A 70 -6.35 4.22 1.28
N ALA A 71 -7.25 4.54 0.34
CA ALA A 71 -6.93 5.48 -0.73
C ALA A 71 -6.57 6.88 -0.22
N ALA A 72 -7.26 7.33 0.83
CA ALA A 72 -6.94 8.59 1.48
C ALA A 72 -5.56 8.56 2.15
N ALA A 73 -5.29 7.53 2.97
CA ALA A 73 -4.01 7.42 3.68
C ALA A 73 -2.82 7.21 2.73
N ALA A 74 -2.96 6.37 1.71
CA ALA A 74 -1.91 6.18 0.71
C ALA A 74 -1.61 7.46 -0.09
N SER A 75 -2.64 8.27 -0.38
CA SER A 75 -2.45 9.56 -1.05
C SER A 75 -1.81 10.61 -0.12
N ASP A 76 -2.10 10.55 1.18
CA ASP A 76 -1.49 11.42 2.20
C ASP A 76 0.00 11.13 2.33
N ALA A 77 0.36 9.83 2.34
CA ALA A 77 1.74 9.34 2.26
C ALA A 77 2.43 9.62 0.91
N GLY A 78 1.77 10.30 -0.04
CA GLY A 78 2.38 10.72 -1.31
C GLY A 78 2.28 9.73 -2.47
N MET A 79 1.56 8.62 -2.34
CA MET A 79 1.35 7.68 -3.44
C MET A 79 0.56 8.33 -4.57
N ALA A 80 1.01 8.16 -5.81
CA ALA A 80 0.32 8.69 -6.96
C ALA A 80 -1.06 8.06 -7.10
N ARG A 81 -2.06 8.91 -7.38
CA ARG A 81 -3.47 8.55 -7.45
C ARG A 81 -3.76 7.35 -8.36
N GLU A 82 -3.03 7.21 -9.47
CA GLU A 82 -3.22 6.10 -10.41
C GLU A 82 -2.94 4.74 -9.73
N HIS A 83 -1.84 4.64 -8.99
CA HIS A 83 -1.50 3.43 -8.24
C HIS A 83 -2.49 3.14 -7.11
N VAL A 84 -2.95 4.19 -6.43
CA VAL A 84 -3.98 4.07 -5.38
C VAL A 84 -5.29 3.53 -5.96
N ASP A 85 -5.73 4.06 -7.10
CA ASP A 85 -6.98 3.64 -7.76
C ASP A 85 -6.88 2.17 -8.21
N GLU A 86 -5.76 1.77 -8.80
CA GLU A 86 -5.49 0.38 -9.22
C GLU A 86 -5.52 -0.61 -8.05
N LEU A 87 -4.84 -0.31 -6.93
CA LEU A 87 -4.86 -1.15 -5.73
C LEU A 87 -6.28 -1.26 -5.13
N THR A 88 -6.99 -0.14 -5.11
CA THR A 88 -8.37 -0.05 -4.60
C THR A 88 -9.32 -0.86 -5.47
N ASP A 89 -9.19 -0.78 -6.80
CA ASP A 89 -9.99 -1.57 -7.73
C ASP A 89 -9.70 -3.07 -7.60
N LEU A 90 -8.41 -3.43 -7.51
CA LEU A 90 -7.98 -4.81 -7.30
C LEU A 90 -8.62 -5.42 -6.04
N PHE A 91 -8.56 -4.72 -4.91
CA PHE A 91 -9.18 -5.18 -3.66
C PHE A 91 -10.71 -5.26 -3.75
N ARG A 92 -11.38 -4.27 -4.35
CA ARG A 92 -12.83 -4.28 -4.56
C ARG A 92 -13.23 -5.45 -5.45
N SER A 93 -12.44 -5.71 -6.49
CA SER A 93 -12.61 -6.83 -7.38
C SER A 93 -12.63 -8.12 -6.56
N VAL A 94 -11.65 -8.36 -5.69
CA VAL A 94 -11.62 -9.58 -4.85
C VAL A 94 -12.78 -9.62 -3.85
N ARG A 95 -13.04 -8.52 -3.15
CA ARG A 95 -14.04 -8.48 -2.08
C ARG A 95 -15.49 -8.62 -2.57
N TYR A 96 -15.79 -8.07 -3.75
CA TYR A 96 -17.14 -8.02 -4.30
C TYR A 96 -17.32 -8.85 -5.56
N GLY A 97 -16.23 -9.20 -6.25
CA GLY A 97 -16.22 -9.98 -7.46
C GLY A 97 -16.05 -11.46 -7.16
N GLY A 98 -17.15 -12.13 -6.80
CA GLY A 98 -17.23 -13.59 -6.68
C GLY A 98 -17.19 -14.33 -8.03
N ALA A 99 -16.44 -13.81 -9.01
CA ALA A 99 -16.21 -14.42 -10.31
C ALA A 99 -14.92 -15.23 -10.28
N GLU A 100 -14.89 -16.33 -11.03
CA GLU A 100 -13.77 -17.27 -11.11
C GLU A 100 -12.42 -16.56 -11.35
N VAL A 101 -11.38 -17.01 -10.65
CA VAL A 101 -9.99 -16.58 -10.88
C VAL A 101 -9.60 -16.96 -12.30
N THR A 102 -9.47 -15.97 -13.18
CA THR A 102 -9.02 -16.14 -14.56
C THR A 102 -7.57 -15.69 -14.69
N ALA A 103 -6.82 -16.31 -15.60
CA ALA A 103 -5.43 -15.92 -15.88
C ALA A 103 -5.29 -14.44 -16.26
N GLU A 104 -6.29 -13.84 -16.92
CA GLU A 104 -6.30 -12.41 -17.24
C GLU A 104 -6.40 -11.53 -15.99
N ARG A 105 -7.16 -11.97 -14.99
CA ARG A 105 -7.33 -11.26 -13.71
C ARG A 105 -6.08 -11.38 -12.84
N GLU A 106 -5.49 -12.56 -12.82
CA GLU A 106 -4.18 -12.80 -12.20
C GLU A 106 -3.12 -11.89 -12.80
N GLN A 107 -3.02 -11.86 -14.14
CA GLN A 107 -2.02 -11.05 -14.82
C GLN A 107 -2.19 -9.56 -14.52
N ARG A 108 -3.43 -9.07 -14.47
CA ARG A 108 -3.75 -7.69 -14.11
C ARG A 108 -3.37 -7.37 -12.65
N ALA A 109 -3.64 -8.30 -11.73
CA ALA A 109 -3.25 -8.15 -10.33
C ALA A 109 -1.73 -8.01 -10.19
N VAL A 110 -0.99 -8.90 -10.86
CA VAL A 110 0.48 -8.86 -10.89
C VAL A 110 0.98 -7.56 -11.50
N ASP A 111 0.44 -7.13 -12.64
CA ASP A 111 0.87 -5.90 -13.33
C ASP A 111 0.69 -4.65 -12.46
N ALA A 112 -0.48 -4.52 -11.81
CA ALA A 112 -0.75 -3.44 -10.89
C ALA A 112 0.21 -3.44 -9.70
N LEU A 113 0.41 -4.59 -9.04
CA LEU A 113 1.31 -4.72 -7.90
C LEU A 113 2.78 -4.44 -8.29
N ARG A 114 3.23 -4.91 -9.46
CA ARG A 114 4.57 -4.62 -10.00
C ARG A 114 4.76 -3.16 -10.34
N ALA A 115 3.73 -2.47 -10.82
CA ALA A 115 3.80 -1.04 -11.07
C ALA A 115 4.00 -0.23 -9.78
N VAL A 116 3.36 -0.67 -8.68
CA VAL A 116 3.56 -0.08 -7.35
C VAL A 116 4.96 -0.39 -6.81
N GLU A 117 5.38 -1.65 -6.84
CA GLU A 117 6.75 -2.05 -6.47
C GLU A 117 7.81 -1.23 -7.22
N ALA A 118 7.70 -1.12 -8.54
CA ALA A 118 8.69 -0.41 -9.35
C ALA A 118 8.73 1.10 -9.08
N SER A 119 7.64 1.67 -8.56
CA SER A 119 7.53 3.11 -8.30
C SER A 119 7.96 3.50 -6.89
N TYR A 120 7.79 2.60 -5.93
CA TYR A 120 7.99 2.90 -4.51
C TYR A 120 8.92 1.95 -3.78
N GLY A 121 9.09 0.71 -4.25
CA GLY A 121 10.00 -0.24 -3.65
C GLY A 121 11.45 0.21 -3.83
N GLY A 122 12.13 0.48 -2.73
CA GLY A 122 13.54 0.80 -2.72
C GLY A 122 14.37 -0.42 -3.12
N GLU A 123 15.44 -0.16 -3.87
CA GLU A 123 16.55 -1.11 -4.00
C GLU A 123 17.15 -1.30 -2.60
N GLY A 124 16.69 -2.32 -1.87
CA GLY A 124 17.24 -2.69 -0.55
C GLY A 124 18.74 -2.94 -0.54
#